data_AF-G7VHY1-F1
#
_entry.id   AF-G7VHY1-F1
#
_cell.length_a   1.000
_cell.length_b   1.000
_cell.length_c   1.000
_cell.angle_alpha   90.00
_cell.angle_beta   90.00
_cell.angle_gamma   90.00
#
_symmetry.space_group_name_H-M   'P 1'
#
loop_
_entity.id
_entity.type
_entity.pdbx_description
1 polymer ?
#
loop_
_entity_poly.entity_id
_entity_poly.type
_entity_poly.pdbx_seq_one_letter_code
_entity_poly.pdbx_strand_id
1 'polypeptide(L)' 'MQFGVADRVREFIEDAEAFARAAEGEFGEAVAKGVRILMRDAAEKAWNAVVQATNALILALAGKESMSRCERRAMLREL' A
#
# COMPACT_ATOMS: atom_id res chain seq x y z
N MET A 1 -22.66 7.54 4.73
CA MET A 1 -22.33 6.63 5.84
C MET A 1 -20.98 7.06 6.38
N GLN A 2 -20.87 7.33 7.68
CA GLN A 2 -19.59 7.66 8.29
C GLN A 2 -18.95 6.31 8.64
N PHE A 3 -17.99 5.86 7.83
CA PHE A 3 -17.27 4.62 8.08
C PHE A 3 -16.41 4.79 9.34
N GLY A 4 -16.39 3.79 10.22
CA GLY A 4 -15.58 3.83 11.45
C GLY A 4 -14.10 3.70 11.13
N VAL A 5 -13.22 4.16 12.05
CA VAL A 5 -11.76 4.01 11.93
C VAL A 5 -11.35 2.57 11.63
N ALA A 6 -12.01 1.59 12.26
CA ALA A 6 -11.74 0.17 12.06
C ALA A 6 -12.10 -0.33 10.65
N ASP A 7 -13.18 0.18 10.05
CA ASP A 7 -13.57 -0.17 8.68
C ASP A 7 -12.54 0.38 7.70
N ARG A 8 -12.11 1.62 7.91
CA ARG A 8 -11.12 2.28 7.08
C ARG A 8 -9.74 1.64 7.16
N VAL A 9 -9.32 1.21 8.36
CA VAL A 9 -8.10 0.41 8.54
C VAL A 9 -8.19 -0.90 7.75
N ARG A 10 -9.35 -1.57 7.77
CA ARG A 10 -9.57 -2.81 7.02
C ARG A 10 -9.47 -2.59 5.51
N GLU A 11 -10.10 -1.54 4.98
CA GLU A 11 -10.01 -1.18 3.56
C GLU A 11 -8.55 -1.00 3.12
N PHE A 12 -7.75 -0.28 3.90
CA PHE A 12 -6.32 -0.12 3.60
C PHE A 12 -5.54 -1.44 3.62
N ILE A 13 -5.87 -2.36 4.52
CA ILE A 13 -5.25 -3.70 4.57
C ILE A 13 -5.66 -4.51 3.33
N GLU A 14 -6.95 -4.52 2.97
CA GLU A 14 -7.45 -5.23 1.80
C GLU A 14 -6.81 -4.71 0.50
N ASP A 15 -6.70 -3.39 0.34
CA ASP A 15 -5.99 -2.76 -0.77
C ASP A 15 -4.51 -3.15 -0.79
N ALA A 16 -3.84 -3.12 0.37
CA ALA A 16 -2.43 -3.49 0.47
C ALA A 16 -2.19 -4.92 -0.02
N GLU A 17 -3.02 -5.86 0.43
CA GLU A 17 -2.93 -7.25 0.01
C GLU A 17 -3.24 -7.45 -1.48
N ALA A 18 -4.24 -6.73 -2.01
CA ALA A 18 -4.60 -6.78 -3.42
C ALA A 18 -3.43 -6.29 -4.29
N PHE A 19 -2.80 -5.18 -3.92
CA PHE A 19 -1.61 -4.67 -4.60
C PHE A 19 -0.43 -5.64 -4.51
N ALA A 20 -0.20 -6.27 -3.35
CA ALA A 20 0.89 -7.23 -3.17
C ALA A 20 0.71 -8.47 -4.05
N ARG A 21 -0.50 -9.06 -4.06
CA ARG A 21 -0.83 -10.22 -4.92
C ARG A 21 -0.69 -9.88 -6.40
N ALA A 22 -1.18 -8.71 -6.83
CA ALA A 22 -1.05 -8.26 -8.20
C ALA A 22 0.42 -8.04 -8.60
N ALA A 23 1.21 -7.40 -7.73
CA ALA A 23 2.63 -7.17 -7.97
C ALA A 23 3.40 -8.49 -8.14
N GLU A 24 3.16 -9.49 -7.30
CA GLU A 24 3.82 -10.79 -7.39
C GLU A 24 3.48 -11.52 -8.70
N GLY A 25 2.19 -11.59 -9.05
CA GLY A 25 1.74 -12.23 -10.28
C GLY A 25 2.31 -11.54 -11.53
N GLU A 26 2.18 -10.22 -11.62
CA GLU A 26 2.66 -9.44 -12.75
C GLU A 26 4.19 -9.48 -12.87
N PHE A 27 4.91 -9.47 -11.76
CA PHE A 27 6.37 -9.58 -11.79
C PHE A 27 6.81 -10.95 -12.34
N GLY A 28 6.16 -12.04 -11.89
CA GLY A 28 6.41 -13.37 -12.41
C GLY A 28 6.22 -13.46 -13.93
N GLU A 29 5.11 -12.92 -14.43
CA GLU A 29 4.85 -12.83 -15.87
C GLU A 29 5.88 -11.96 -16.61
N ALA A 30 6.24 -10.82 -16.03
CA ALA A 30 7.19 -9.89 -16.63
C ALA A 30 8.58 -10.51 -16.76
N VAL A 31 9.02 -11.25 -15.74
CA VAL A 31 10.28 -12.03 -15.75
C VAL A 31 10.21 -13.11 -16.82
N ALA A 32 9.13 -13.90 -16.87
CA ALA A 32 8.98 -14.96 -17.87
C ALA A 32 9.00 -14.43 -19.31
N LYS A 33 8.43 -13.24 -19.55
CA LYS A 33 8.38 -12.59 -20.87
C LYS A 33 9.60 -11.73 -21.18
N GLY A 34 10.47 -11.45 -20.20
CA GLY A 34 11.63 -10.54 -20.36
C GLY A 34 11.25 -9.07 -20.56
N VAL A 35 10.06 -8.65 -20.12
CA VAL A 35 9.51 -7.32 -20.40
C VAL A 35 9.75 -6.36 -19.24
N ARG A 36 10.75 -5.49 -19.37
CA ARG A 36 11.17 -4.56 -18.29
C ARG A 36 10.11 -3.57 -17.84
N ILE A 37 9.24 -3.11 -18.75
CA ILE A 37 8.19 -2.14 -18.39
C ILE A 37 7.18 -2.76 -17.42
N LEU A 38 6.83 -4.04 -17.62
CA LEU A 38 5.95 -4.77 -16.71
C LEU A 38 6.61 -5.05 -15.36
N MET A 39 7.94 -5.27 -15.32
CA MET A 39 8.67 -5.39 -14.05
C MET A 39 8.60 -4.09 -13.23
N ARG A 40 8.70 -2.93 -13.89
CA ARG A 40 8.55 -1.63 -13.25
C ARG A 40 7.14 -1.45 -12.71
N ASP A 41 6.14 -1.76 -13.51
CA ASP A 41 4.73 -1.58 -13.13
C ASP A 41 4.37 -2.50 -11.95
N ALA A 42 4.91 -3.73 -11.92
CA ALA A 42 4.79 -4.62 -10.78
C ALA A 42 5.47 -4.06 -9.52
N ALA A 43 6.66 -3.47 -9.65
CA ALA A 43 7.34 -2.82 -8.54
C ALA A 43 6.57 -1.60 -7.99
N GLU A 44 5.91 -0.83 -8.87
CA GLU A 44 5.03 0.27 -8.45
C GLU A 44 3.82 -0.24 -7.65
N LYS A 45 3.21 -1.35 -8.05
CA LYS A 45 2.15 -2.00 -7.28
C LYS A 45 2.65 -2.49 -5.92
N ALA A 46 3.82 -3.11 -5.87
CA ALA A 46 4.43 -3.53 -4.61
C ALA A 46 4.67 -2.32 -3.67
N TRP A 47 5.10 -1.18 -4.23
CA TRP A 47 5.24 0.06 -3.45
C TRP A 47 3.89 0.58 -2.93
N ASN A 48 2.84 0.53 -3.74
CA ASN A 48 1.49 0.90 -3.31
C ASN A 48 0.96 -0.01 -2.19
N ALA A 49 1.29 -1.30 -2.21
CA ALA A 49 0.97 -2.21 -1.11
C ALA A 49 1.57 -1.72 0.23
N VAL A 50 2.86 -1.36 0.22
CA VAL A 50 3.55 -0.81 1.40
C VAL A 50 2.92 0.50 1.85
N VAL A 51 2.55 1.38 0.92
CA VAL A 51 1.88 2.65 1.22
C VAL A 51 0.55 2.42 1.95
N GLN A 52 -0.29 1.50 1.48
CA GLN A 52 -1.59 1.25 2.10
C GLN A 52 -1.46 0.57 3.46
N ALA A 53 -0.56 -0.43 3.59
CA ALA A 53 -0.28 -1.04 4.90
C ALA A 53 0.22 -0.01 5.92
N THR A 54 1.05 0.94 5.47
CA THR A 54 1.51 2.04 6.33
C THR A 54 0.37 2.99 6.72
N ASN A 55 -0.53 3.32 5.80
CA ASN A 55 -1.71 4.14 6.11
C ASN A 55 -2.59 3.45 7.15
N ALA A 56 -2.82 2.14 7.02
CA ALA A 56 -3.55 1.33 8.00
C ALA A 56 -2.89 1.41 9.40
N LEU A 57 -1.56 1.25 9.46
CA LEU A 57 -0.80 1.32 10.71
C LEU A 57 -0.93 2.69 11.39
N ILE A 58 -0.71 3.79 10.64
CA ILE A 58 -0.81 5.15 11.18
C ILE A 58 -2.24 5.42 11.66
N LEU A 59 -3.24 5.04 10.87
CA LEU A 59 -4.63 5.27 11.24
C LEU A 59 -5.02 4.47 12.50
N ALA A 60 -4.58 3.22 12.61
CA ALA A 60 -4.86 2.37 13.77
C ALA A 60 -4.20 2.89 15.06
N LEU A 61 -2.97 3.41 14.98
CA LEU A 61 -2.19 3.82 16.15
C LEU A 61 -2.38 5.29 16.54
N ALA A 62 -2.52 6.18 15.55
CA ALA A 62 -2.58 7.63 15.78
C ALA A 62 -3.96 8.24 15.47
N GLY A 63 -4.90 7.49 14.88
CA GLY A 63 -6.23 8.00 14.51
C GLY A 63 -6.19 9.05 13.39
N LYS A 64 -5.10 9.10 12.60
CA LYS A 64 -4.88 10.08 11.53
C LYS A 64 -4.65 9.38 10.19
N GLU A 65 -5.15 9.96 9.11
CA GLU A 65 -4.79 9.56 7.74
C GLU A 65 -3.71 10.49 7.17
N SER A 66 -2.73 9.93 6.47
CA SER A 66 -1.71 10.74 5.78
C SER A 66 -2.21 11.15 4.39
N MET A 67 -2.07 12.42 4.03
CA MET A 67 -2.47 12.96 2.72
C MET A 67 -1.30 12.99 1.72
N SER A 68 -0.06 12.83 2.20
CA SER A 68 1.13 12.86 1.34
C SER A 68 2.24 11.91 1.81
N ARG A 69 3.20 11.64 0.93
CA ARG A 69 4.42 10.88 1.26
C ARG A 69 5.20 11.52 2.42
N CYS A 70 5.30 12.84 2.43
CA CYS A 70 6.07 13.57 3.44
C CYS A 70 5.41 13.46 4.81
N GLU A 71 4.09 13.61 4.87
CA GLU A 71 3.31 13.43 6.10
C GLU A 71 3.41 12.00 6.63
N ARG A 72 3.24 11.00 5.76
CA ARG A 72 3.37 9.58 6.16
C ARG A 72 4.72 9.30 6.84
N ARG A 73 5.81 9.84 6.28
CA ARG A 73 7.16 9.68 6.86
C ARG A 73 7.34 10.42 8.18
N ALA A 74 6.70 11.59 8.35
CA ALA A 74 6.75 12.32 9.60
C ALA A 74 5.96 11.57 10.68
N MET A 75 4.72 11.18 10.38
CA MET A 75 3.85 10.42 11.29
C MET A 75 4.50 9.10 11.73
N LEU A 76 5.11 8.35 10.81
CA LEU A 76 5.82 7.10 11.13
C LEU A 76 6.97 7.26 12.14
N ARG A 77 7.58 8.45 12.25
CA ARG A 77 8.63 8.71 13.24
C ARG A 77 8.08 9.06 14.63
N GLU A 78 6.80 9.39 14.69
CA GLU A 78 6.09 9.79 15.90
C GLU A 78 5.27 8.63 16.51
N LEU A 79 5.16 7.49 15.80
CA LEU A 79 4.62 6.23 16.30
C LEU A 79 5.63 5.53 17.23
#